data_AF-A0A8I0PHJ6-F1
#
_entry.id   AF-A0A8I0PHJ6-F1
#
_cell.length_a   1.000
_cell.length_b   1.000
_cell.length_c   1.000
_cell.angle_alpha   90.00
_cell.angle_beta   90.00
_cell.angle_gamma   90.00
#
_symmetry.space_group_name_H-M   'P 1'
#
loop_
_entity.id
_entity.type
_entity.pdbx_description
1 polymer ?
#
loop_
_entity_poly.entity_id
_entity_poly.type
_entity_poly.pdbx_seq_one_letter_code
_entity_poly.pdbx_strand_id
1 'polypeptide(L)'
;MAQRTLLRGLTLAVAAVLPLYGPTAVQAAPSAVTAVAVCGHTSAQPTLQRGSTGASTFEAQCELNLATKPSRYTPIAADGSYGAATETRVKDFQRCAGLGVDGVLGPNTWAALNTWAAQPRTCADQGTSGTAQAALCGHTDTRPSLRRGAKGVEVKEVQCRLNLAMEPFHYPQLSIDGDFGGGTESRVVEFQHCANLGADGVVGPNTWAKLVDWSSRGAYCTPPRPAGYPIDGLDTAKYQHPAGAPIDWRAVRASGVEFATVKATRGMNVTDDYLTADLQGARAAGLAVAPYHFYTGTVPDTGGAQADRFIAAVRATGYTGQRAGDLPPVFDLERMDDGSGNCPTYGTVDDAKAWLDRVEAAFGRTPMIYTQKSFLDDCLGSTTAFARYPLQLADYRQSITQPPLPNGSTTWAMWQYTDAAIFPGIQAPATADVFNGTQADLDRLANR
;
A
#
# COMPACT_ATOMS: atom_id res chain seq x y z
N MET A 1 61.63 23.70 34.49
CA MET A 1 61.35 24.22 35.86
C MET A 1 60.12 25.12 35.72
N ALA A 2 58.96 24.67 36.22
CA ALA A 2 58.22 25.30 37.34
C ALA A 2 57.91 26.79 37.09
N GLN A 3 56.69 27.34 37.22
CA GLN A 3 55.61 27.01 38.13
C GLN A 3 54.39 27.90 37.80
N ARG A 4 53.19 27.33 37.93
CA ARG A 4 51.92 27.88 38.45
C ARG A 4 51.57 29.37 38.26
N THR A 5 50.48 29.59 37.53
CA THR A 5 49.67 30.81 37.46
C THR A 5 48.77 30.97 38.70
N LEU A 6 48.69 32.18 39.26
CA LEU A 6 47.77 32.61 40.32
C LEU A 6 46.88 33.75 39.80
N LEU A 7 45.58 33.47 39.74
CA LEU A 7 44.42 34.22 40.27
C LEU A 7 44.34 35.77 40.27
N ARG A 8 43.09 36.20 40.04
CA ARG A 8 42.41 37.50 40.27
C ARG A 8 42.73 38.55 39.19
N GLY A 9 41.76 39.19 38.54
CA GLY A 9 40.34 39.35 38.78
C GLY A 9 40.02 40.78 38.32
N LEU A 10 38.98 41.01 37.53
CA LEU A 10 38.43 42.35 37.38
C LEU A 10 36.98 42.27 36.88
N THR A 11 36.09 42.81 37.69
CA THR A 11 34.67 43.03 37.44
C THR A 11 34.46 44.23 36.50
N LEU A 12 33.60 43.98 35.51
CA LEU A 12 32.63 44.83 34.82
C LEU A 12 32.79 46.36 34.86
N ALA A 13 32.85 46.94 33.66
CA ALA A 13 32.16 48.19 33.34
C ALA A 13 31.19 47.93 32.17
N VAL A 14 29.90 48.11 32.45
CA VAL A 14 28.78 47.99 31.51
C VAL A 14 28.73 49.26 30.66
N ALA A 15 28.75 49.11 29.34
CA ALA A 15 28.31 50.13 28.40
C ALA A 15 27.07 49.59 27.67
N ALA A 16 25.94 50.24 27.91
CA ALA A 16 24.67 49.95 27.27
C ALA A 16 24.73 50.33 25.78
N VAL A 17 24.54 49.35 24.90
CA VAL A 17 24.23 49.57 23.48
C VAL A 17 22.78 49.13 23.26
N LEU A 18 21.93 50.11 22.99
CA LEU A 18 20.55 49.89 22.52
C LEU A 18 20.60 49.38 21.07
N PRO A 19 20.08 48.18 20.75
CA PRO A 19 19.87 47.77 19.38
C PRO A 19 18.54 48.34 18.88
N LEU A 20 18.59 49.03 17.74
CA LEU A 20 17.42 49.37 16.94
C LEU A 20 16.76 48.08 16.46
N TYR A 21 15.51 47.83 16.87
CA TYR A 21 14.69 46.75 16.37
C TYR A 21 14.30 47.05 14.91
N GLY A 22 14.97 46.41 13.95
CA GLY A 22 14.39 46.20 12.62
C GLY A 22 13.23 45.21 12.72
N PRO A 23 12.24 45.26 11.80
CA PRO A 23 11.17 44.27 11.81
C PRO A 23 11.80 42.90 11.61
N THR A 24 11.63 42.03 12.61
CA THR A 24 11.94 40.62 12.52
C THR A 24 11.24 40.07 11.28
N ALA A 25 12.02 39.59 10.30
CA ALA A 25 11.48 38.73 9.28
C ALA A 25 10.81 37.56 9.99
N VAL A 26 9.48 37.52 9.95
CA VAL A 26 8.72 36.38 10.44
C VAL A 26 9.16 35.21 9.57
N GLN A 27 9.98 34.34 10.14
CA GLN A 27 10.30 33.07 9.53
C GLN A 27 8.98 32.34 9.40
N ALA A 28 8.49 32.22 8.16
CA ALA A 28 7.26 31.51 7.86
C ALA A 28 7.34 30.13 8.53
N ALA A 29 6.31 29.79 9.31
CA ALA A 29 6.19 28.45 9.86
C ALA A 29 6.37 27.44 8.71
N PRO A 30 7.11 26.34 8.91
CA PRO A 30 7.20 25.31 7.89
C PRO A 30 5.78 24.91 7.52
N SER A 31 5.45 25.02 6.23
CA SER A 31 4.16 24.57 5.70
C SER A 31 3.92 23.16 6.21
N ALA A 32 2.78 22.97 6.88
CA ALA A 32 2.38 21.67 7.40
C ALA A 32 2.46 20.66 6.24
N VAL A 33 3.39 19.71 6.35
CA VAL A 33 3.50 18.58 5.44
C VAL A 33 2.15 17.87 5.53
N THR A 34 1.32 17.97 4.49
CA THR A 34 0.08 17.20 4.40
C THR A 34 0.48 15.74 4.45
N ALA A 35 0.23 15.11 5.59
CA ALA A 35 0.55 13.71 5.79
C ALA A 35 -0.26 12.88 4.76
N VAL A 36 0.39 11.92 4.11
CA VAL A 36 -0.20 11.11 3.04
C VAL A 36 -0.93 9.94 3.69
N ALA A 37 -2.16 9.68 3.24
CA ALA A 37 -2.97 8.60 3.77
C ALA A 37 -2.37 7.25 3.38
N VAL A 38 -2.18 6.33 4.34
CA VAL A 38 -1.50 5.05 4.12
C VAL A 38 -2.43 4.01 3.52
N CYS A 39 -3.73 4.13 3.79
CA CYS A 39 -4.72 3.20 3.29
C CYS A 39 -5.21 3.51 1.87
N GLY A 40 -4.98 4.73 1.40
CA GLY A 40 -5.00 5.08 -0.02
C GLY A 40 -6.37 5.06 -0.70
N HIS A 41 -7.48 4.95 0.04
CA HIS A 41 -8.84 4.84 -0.52
C HIS A 41 -9.41 6.17 -1.01
N THR A 42 -8.84 7.31 -0.61
CA THR A 42 -9.22 8.65 -1.11
C THR A 42 -8.16 9.70 -0.81
N SER A 43 -8.08 10.73 -1.65
CA SER A 43 -7.30 11.96 -1.37
C SER A 43 -8.08 12.99 -0.55
N ALA A 44 -9.37 12.75 -0.28
CA ALA A 44 -10.21 13.64 0.51
C ALA A 44 -10.22 13.24 2.00
N GLN A 45 -9.79 14.18 2.85
CA GLN A 45 -9.80 14.04 4.31
C GLN A 45 -10.80 15.01 4.96
N PRO A 46 -12.11 14.82 4.77
CA PRO A 46 -13.14 15.66 5.37
C PRO A 46 -13.19 15.46 6.88
N THR A 47 -13.86 16.37 7.58
CA THR A 47 -14.20 16.16 8.99
C THR A 47 -15.13 14.95 9.12
N LEU A 48 -14.69 13.93 9.86
CA LEU A 48 -15.50 12.74 10.13
C LEU A 48 -15.93 12.66 11.59
N GLN A 49 -17.15 12.21 11.82
CA GLN A 49 -17.73 12.01 13.14
C GLN A 49 -18.80 10.92 13.07
N ARG A 50 -19.40 10.57 14.22
CA ARG A 50 -20.48 9.56 14.26
C ARG A 50 -21.57 9.85 13.22
N GLY A 51 -21.87 8.84 12.40
CA GLY A 51 -22.83 8.93 11.29
C GLY A 51 -22.21 9.27 9.93
N SER A 52 -20.94 9.68 9.86
CA SER A 52 -20.20 9.77 8.61
C SER A 52 -20.12 8.39 7.93
N THR A 53 -20.20 8.36 6.61
CA THR A 53 -20.07 7.14 5.81
C THR A 53 -19.20 7.35 4.57
N GLY A 54 -18.82 6.27 3.88
CA GLY A 54 -18.13 6.30 2.59
C GLY A 54 -16.61 6.13 2.68
N ALA A 55 -15.93 6.32 1.55
CA ALA A 55 -14.50 5.99 1.37
C ALA A 55 -13.57 6.68 2.39
N SER A 56 -13.79 7.95 2.72
CA SER A 56 -12.99 8.63 3.76
C SER A 56 -13.17 8.01 5.14
N THR A 57 -14.35 7.47 5.45
CA THR A 57 -14.59 6.79 6.73
C THR A 57 -13.88 5.44 6.78
N PHE A 58 -13.89 4.72 5.66
CA PHE A 58 -13.16 3.47 5.51
C PHE A 58 -11.65 3.70 5.67
N GLU A 59 -11.11 4.72 5.00
CA GLU A 59 -9.73 5.18 5.12
C GLU A 59 -9.35 5.41 6.59
N ALA A 60 -10.12 6.25 7.29
CA ALA A 60 -9.89 6.55 8.69
C ALA A 60 -9.86 5.30 9.59
N GLN A 61 -10.82 4.39 9.42
CA GLN A 61 -10.88 3.16 10.22
C GLN A 61 -9.65 2.28 9.97
N CYS A 62 -9.22 2.17 8.72
CA CYS A 62 -8.02 1.45 8.34
C CYS A 62 -6.77 2.08 8.96
N GLU A 63 -6.60 3.39 8.81
CA GLU A 63 -5.43 4.09 9.34
C GLU A 63 -5.38 4.04 10.87
N LEU A 64 -6.53 4.11 11.55
CA LEU A 64 -6.60 3.97 13.01
C LEU A 64 -6.13 2.60 13.48
N ASN A 65 -6.46 1.54 12.73
CA ASN A 65 -5.98 0.20 13.03
C ASN A 65 -4.47 0.09 12.81
N LEU A 66 -3.91 0.70 11.77
CA LEU A 66 -2.46 0.73 11.53
C LEU A 66 -1.71 1.56 12.57
N ALA A 67 -2.13 2.79 12.77
CA ALA A 67 -1.52 3.76 13.67
C ALA A 67 -1.35 3.21 15.08
N THR A 68 -2.34 2.44 15.54
CA THR A 68 -2.37 1.89 16.89
C THR A 68 -1.97 0.42 16.97
N LYS A 69 -1.58 -0.22 15.86
CA LYS A 69 -1.21 -1.65 15.82
C LYS A 69 -0.09 -2.02 16.80
N PRO A 70 1.00 -1.24 16.97
CA PRO A 70 2.04 -1.55 17.97
C PRO A 70 1.54 -1.48 19.41
N SER A 71 0.49 -0.69 19.64
CA SER A 71 -0.20 -0.60 20.94
C SER A 71 -1.13 -1.78 21.20
N ARG A 72 -1.32 -2.65 20.19
CA ARG A 72 -2.09 -3.90 20.27
C ARG A 72 -3.53 -3.69 20.72
N TYR A 73 -4.19 -2.66 20.19
CA TYR A 73 -5.65 -2.55 20.34
C TYR A 73 -6.35 -3.60 19.49
N THR A 74 -7.47 -4.14 19.99
CA THR A 74 -8.38 -4.99 19.20
C THR A 74 -8.83 -4.22 17.95
N PRO A 75 -8.60 -4.71 16.72
CA PRO A 75 -8.96 -3.98 15.51
C PRO A 75 -10.46 -3.64 15.45
N ILE A 76 -10.79 -2.44 14.96
CA ILE A 76 -12.18 -2.09 14.61
C ILE A 76 -12.49 -2.52 13.19
N ALA A 77 -13.76 -2.76 12.86
CA ALA A 77 -14.17 -2.97 11.48
C ALA A 77 -13.87 -1.70 10.64
N ALA A 78 -13.32 -1.92 9.44
CA ALA A 78 -13.25 -0.90 8.39
C ALA A 78 -14.42 -1.16 7.42
N ASP A 79 -15.57 -0.61 7.74
CA ASP A 79 -16.84 -0.83 7.03
C ASP A 79 -17.35 0.44 6.32
N GLY A 80 -16.58 1.53 6.39
CA GLY A 80 -16.97 2.81 5.84
C GLY A 80 -18.14 3.46 6.59
N SER A 81 -18.43 3.02 7.83
CA SER A 81 -19.48 3.58 8.68
C SER A 81 -18.93 4.03 10.03
N TYR A 82 -18.98 5.33 10.31
CA TYR A 82 -18.45 5.89 11.53
C TYR A 82 -19.44 5.64 12.68
N GLY A 83 -19.29 4.47 13.31
CA GLY A 83 -20.07 4.04 14.46
C GLY A 83 -19.42 4.34 15.81
N ALA A 84 -19.99 3.76 16.87
CA ALA A 84 -19.50 3.94 18.24
C ALA A 84 -18.08 3.38 18.46
N ALA A 85 -17.74 2.28 17.77
CA ALA A 85 -16.40 1.69 17.84
C ALA A 85 -15.34 2.61 17.23
N THR A 86 -15.64 3.19 16.05
CA THR A 86 -14.75 4.17 15.40
C THR A 86 -14.58 5.42 16.26
N GLU A 87 -15.66 5.96 16.83
CA GLU A 87 -15.56 7.13 17.73
C GLU A 87 -14.66 6.86 18.94
N THR A 88 -14.84 5.69 19.56
CA THR A 88 -14.03 5.28 20.71
C THR A 88 -12.56 5.18 20.32
N ARG A 89 -12.26 4.55 19.18
CA ARG A 89 -10.90 4.43 18.65
C ARG A 89 -10.30 5.79 18.29
N VAL A 90 -11.07 6.73 17.74
CA VAL A 90 -10.57 8.08 17.47
C VAL A 90 -10.21 8.79 18.76
N LYS A 91 -11.04 8.69 19.80
CA LYS A 91 -10.73 9.26 21.11
C LYS A 91 -9.47 8.64 21.72
N ASP A 92 -9.30 7.33 21.59
CA ASP A 92 -8.08 6.64 22.04
C ASP A 92 -6.86 7.14 21.26
N PHE A 93 -6.94 7.18 19.93
CA PHE A 93 -5.88 7.70 19.08
C PHE A 93 -5.52 9.15 19.41
N GLN A 94 -6.52 10.03 19.60
CA GLN A 94 -6.31 11.43 19.98
C GLN A 94 -5.55 11.55 21.30
N ARG A 95 -5.88 10.74 22.32
CA ARG A 95 -5.11 10.69 23.57
C ARG A 95 -3.66 10.28 23.30
N CYS A 96 -3.47 9.20 22.55
CA CYS A 96 -2.14 8.69 22.21
C CYS A 96 -1.29 9.70 21.43
N ALA A 97 -1.91 10.49 20.55
CA ALA A 97 -1.28 11.50 19.72
C ALA A 97 -1.16 12.88 20.40
N GLY A 98 -1.64 13.04 21.65
CA GLY A 98 -1.59 14.31 22.39
C GLY A 98 -2.51 15.39 21.81
N LEU A 99 -3.64 15.00 21.21
CA LEU A 99 -4.63 15.88 20.59
C LEU A 99 -5.82 16.15 21.53
N GLY A 100 -6.64 17.15 21.17
CA GLY A 100 -7.96 17.33 21.78
C GLY A 100 -8.83 16.08 21.56
N VAL A 101 -9.44 15.57 22.64
CA VAL A 101 -10.17 14.30 22.63
C VAL A 101 -11.67 14.56 22.45
N ASP A 102 -12.07 14.83 21.21
CA ASP A 102 -13.47 15.11 20.84
C ASP A 102 -14.14 13.95 20.10
N GLY A 103 -13.36 12.95 19.65
CA GLY A 103 -13.88 11.87 18.81
C GLY A 103 -14.23 12.31 17.39
N VAL A 104 -13.67 13.44 16.94
CA VAL A 104 -13.85 13.97 15.59
C VAL A 104 -12.53 13.88 14.83
N LEU A 105 -12.60 13.31 13.64
CA LEU A 105 -11.49 13.23 12.70
C LEU A 105 -11.44 14.51 11.88
N GLY A 106 -10.97 15.60 12.49
CA GLY A 106 -10.68 16.88 11.83
C GLY A 106 -9.25 16.94 11.27
N PRO A 107 -8.84 18.06 10.66
CA PRO A 107 -7.54 18.20 9.98
C PRO A 107 -6.32 17.81 10.82
N ASN A 108 -6.31 18.18 12.11
CA ASN A 108 -5.21 17.82 13.01
C ASN A 108 -5.18 16.33 13.35
N THR A 109 -6.36 15.73 13.55
CA THR A 109 -6.48 14.28 13.79
C THR A 109 -6.04 13.51 12.56
N TRP A 110 -6.44 13.91 11.36
CA TRP A 110 -5.99 13.32 10.10
C TRP A 110 -4.47 13.42 9.91
N ALA A 111 -3.89 14.61 10.09
CA ALA A 111 -2.45 14.77 9.94
C ALA A 111 -1.64 13.86 10.88
N ALA A 112 -2.08 13.76 12.13
CA ALA A 112 -1.47 12.84 13.10
C ALA A 112 -1.72 11.38 12.72
N LEU A 113 -2.94 11.06 12.29
CA LEU A 113 -3.37 9.70 11.94
C LEU A 113 -2.55 9.15 10.78
N ASN A 114 -2.46 9.88 9.67
CA ASN A 114 -1.62 9.56 8.53
C ASN A 114 -0.16 9.33 8.95
N THR A 115 0.37 10.21 9.82
CA THR A 115 1.75 10.11 10.33
C THR A 115 1.97 8.85 11.15
N TRP A 116 1.04 8.52 12.04
CA TRP A 116 1.11 7.30 12.85
C TRP A 116 0.81 6.06 12.02
N ALA A 117 -0.07 6.11 11.03
CA ALA A 117 -0.32 4.99 10.14
C ALA A 117 0.93 4.68 9.30
N ALA A 118 1.67 5.71 8.86
CA ALA A 118 2.90 5.56 8.09
C ALA A 118 4.08 5.09 8.94
N GLN A 119 4.10 5.49 10.21
CA GLN A 119 5.08 5.04 11.19
C GLN A 119 4.38 4.67 12.50
N PRO A 120 3.81 3.44 12.57
CA PRO A 120 3.04 3.00 13.73
C PRO A 120 3.80 3.15 15.04
N ARG A 121 3.11 3.65 16.07
CA ARG A 121 3.71 3.93 17.39
C ARG A 121 2.95 3.25 18.50
N THR A 122 3.65 3.03 19.61
CA THR A 122 3.05 2.57 20.86
C THR A 122 2.48 3.76 21.64
N CYS A 123 1.23 3.66 22.03
CA CYS A 123 0.56 4.60 22.93
C CYS A 123 1.20 4.52 24.32
N ALA A 124 1.65 5.65 24.87
CA ALA A 124 2.36 5.70 26.15
C ALA A 124 1.48 5.35 27.36
N ASP A 125 0.15 5.49 27.25
CA ASP A 125 -0.79 5.40 28.38
C ASP A 125 -1.44 4.00 28.56
N GLN A 126 -0.94 2.95 27.92
CA GLN A 126 -1.41 1.59 28.23
C GLN A 126 -0.63 1.01 29.42
N GLY A 127 -1.36 0.80 30.51
CA GLY A 127 -0.90 0.12 31.72
C GLY A 127 -0.32 -1.28 31.43
N THR A 128 0.60 -1.68 32.29
CA THR A 128 1.39 -2.93 32.34
C THR A 128 0.95 -4.09 31.42
N SER A 129 1.94 -4.69 30.76
CA SER A 129 1.89 -5.85 29.84
C SER A 129 0.92 -7.00 30.16
N GLY A 130 0.56 -7.22 31.43
CA GLY A 130 -0.33 -8.32 31.85
C GLY A 130 -1.82 -8.07 31.58
N THR A 131 -2.30 -6.83 31.71
CA THR A 131 -3.71 -6.46 31.46
C THR A 131 -3.99 -6.33 29.96
N ALA A 132 -3.00 -5.89 29.18
CA ALA A 132 -3.08 -5.80 27.72
C ALA A 132 -3.10 -7.18 27.02
N GLN A 133 -2.47 -8.22 27.60
CA GLN A 133 -2.45 -9.57 27.02
C GLN A 133 -3.79 -10.31 27.15
N ALA A 134 -4.49 -10.16 28.27
CA ALA A 134 -5.88 -10.65 28.42
C ALA A 134 -6.87 -9.82 27.57
N ALA A 135 -6.57 -8.55 27.30
CA ALA A 135 -7.41 -7.65 26.52
C ALA A 135 -7.19 -7.71 25.00
N LEU A 136 -6.06 -8.24 24.50
CA LEU A 136 -5.70 -8.15 23.08
C LEU A 136 -6.77 -8.76 22.15
N CYS A 137 -7.07 -10.02 22.42
CA CYS A 137 -8.16 -10.80 21.82
C CYS A 137 -8.72 -11.82 22.83
N GLY A 138 -8.34 -11.70 24.11
CA GLY A 138 -8.53 -12.75 25.11
C GLY A 138 -10.00 -12.93 25.43
N HIS A 139 -10.56 -13.97 24.84
CA HIS A 139 -11.96 -14.34 25.03
C HIS A 139 -12.09 -15.70 25.73
N THR A 140 -11.02 -16.51 25.81
CA THR A 140 -11.02 -17.86 26.41
C THR A 140 -9.61 -18.46 26.52
N ASP A 141 -9.41 -19.38 27.48
CA ASP A 141 -8.17 -20.16 27.62
C ASP A 141 -8.25 -21.55 26.95
N THR A 142 -9.43 -21.98 26.51
CA THR A 142 -9.67 -23.40 26.14
C THR A 142 -9.31 -23.75 24.69
N ARG A 143 -9.01 -22.75 23.83
CA ARG A 143 -8.56 -22.84 22.41
C ARG A 143 -8.88 -24.18 21.72
N PRO A 144 -10.18 -24.54 21.56
CA PRO A 144 -10.59 -25.81 20.99
C PRO A 144 -10.39 -25.83 19.47
N SER A 145 -10.58 -27.01 18.85
CA SER A 145 -10.61 -27.09 17.38
C SER A 145 -11.86 -26.39 16.84
N LEU A 146 -11.69 -25.34 16.03
CA LEU A 146 -12.79 -24.58 15.43
C LEU A 146 -12.81 -24.75 13.90
N ARG A 147 -14.01 -24.73 13.32
CA ARG A 147 -14.27 -24.84 11.88
C ARG A 147 -15.59 -24.14 11.53
N ARG A 148 -15.91 -24.03 10.24
CA ARG A 148 -17.16 -23.44 9.76
C ARG A 148 -18.38 -23.97 10.54
N GLY A 149 -19.22 -23.05 10.99
CA GLY A 149 -20.41 -23.32 11.82
C GLY A 149 -20.16 -23.25 13.34
N ALA A 150 -18.90 -23.22 13.79
CA ALA A 150 -18.60 -22.94 15.19
C ALA A 150 -19.07 -21.53 15.59
N LYS A 151 -19.44 -21.36 16.85
CA LYS A 151 -19.91 -20.09 17.41
C LYS A 151 -19.32 -19.86 18.79
N GLY A 152 -19.20 -18.60 19.20
CA GLY A 152 -18.88 -18.23 20.58
C GLY A 152 -17.65 -17.36 20.75
N VAL A 153 -17.18 -17.27 21.98
CA VAL A 153 -16.12 -16.36 22.40
C VAL A 153 -14.75 -16.80 21.83
N GLU A 154 -14.54 -18.10 21.65
CA GLU A 154 -13.37 -18.69 20.99
C GLU A 154 -13.27 -18.25 19.52
N VAL A 155 -14.41 -18.13 18.82
CA VAL A 155 -14.44 -17.67 17.43
C VAL A 155 -14.10 -16.18 17.34
N LYS A 156 -14.57 -15.37 18.30
CA LYS A 156 -14.17 -13.96 18.40
C LYS A 156 -12.67 -13.81 18.58
N GLU A 157 -12.05 -14.69 19.37
CA GLU A 157 -10.59 -14.69 19.52
C GLU A 157 -9.89 -15.02 18.22
N VAL A 158 -10.35 -16.02 17.47
CA VAL A 158 -9.82 -16.33 16.13
C VAL A 158 -9.94 -15.11 15.21
N GLN A 159 -11.13 -14.52 15.09
CA GLN A 159 -11.39 -13.38 14.21
C GLN A 159 -10.50 -12.19 14.57
N CYS A 160 -10.42 -11.84 15.85
CA CYS A 160 -9.55 -10.79 16.35
C CYS A 160 -8.08 -11.06 16.05
N ARG A 161 -7.58 -12.26 16.36
CA ARG A 161 -6.17 -12.59 16.14
C ARG A 161 -5.82 -12.68 14.66
N LEU A 162 -6.73 -13.17 13.81
CA LEU A 162 -6.54 -13.15 12.36
C LEU A 162 -6.47 -11.73 11.84
N ASN A 163 -7.31 -10.82 12.35
CA ASN A 163 -7.23 -9.40 11.99
C ASN A 163 -5.93 -8.72 12.47
N LEU A 164 -5.28 -9.22 13.52
CA LEU A 164 -3.99 -8.72 13.99
C LEU A 164 -2.80 -9.33 13.22
N ALA A 165 -2.85 -10.64 12.99
CA ALA A 165 -1.81 -11.42 12.33
C ALA A 165 -1.82 -11.28 10.80
N MET A 166 -2.92 -10.79 10.24
CA MET A 166 -3.10 -10.61 8.81
C MET A 166 -3.34 -9.15 8.51
N GLU A 167 -2.68 -8.68 7.47
CA GLU A 167 -2.60 -7.27 7.14
C GLU A 167 -3.96 -6.77 6.58
N PRO A 168 -4.52 -5.65 7.08
CA PRO A 168 -5.84 -5.14 6.67
C PRO A 168 -6.01 -4.81 5.18
N PHE A 169 -4.96 -4.43 4.45
CA PHE A 169 -5.03 -4.10 3.02
C PHE A 169 -5.22 -5.32 2.15
N HIS A 170 -4.51 -6.39 2.49
CA HIS A 170 -4.61 -7.61 1.72
C HIS A 170 -5.86 -8.44 2.05
N TYR A 171 -6.37 -8.31 3.27
CA TYR A 171 -7.48 -9.13 3.73
C TYR A 171 -8.60 -8.29 4.36
N PRO A 172 -9.82 -8.26 3.76
CA PRO A 172 -10.96 -7.52 4.28
C PRO A 172 -11.27 -7.91 5.73
N GLN A 173 -11.19 -6.96 6.67
CA GLN A 173 -11.33 -7.21 8.11
C GLN A 173 -12.50 -8.14 8.42
N LEU A 174 -12.24 -9.19 9.19
CA LEU A 174 -13.31 -10.05 9.69
C LEU A 174 -14.14 -9.27 10.71
N SER A 175 -15.46 -9.39 10.60
CA SER A 175 -16.35 -9.07 11.71
C SER A 175 -15.98 -9.95 12.91
N ILE A 176 -15.84 -9.34 14.10
CA ILE A 176 -15.61 -10.08 15.36
C ILE A 176 -16.98 -10.39 15.99
N ASP A 177 -17.79 -11.15 15.26
CA ASP A 177 -19.17 -11.48 15.62
C ASP A 177 -19.29 -12.77 16.44
N GLY A 178 -18.25 -13.61 16.42
CA GLY A 178 -18.24 -14.91 17.07
C GLY A 178 -18.89 -16.01 16.23
N ASP A 179 -19.13 -15.76 14.93
CA ASP A 179 -19.65 -16.73 13.98
C ASP A 179 -18.55 -17.18 13.01
N PHE A 180 -18.24 -18.47 13.01
CA PHE A 180 -17.23 -19.03 12.11
C PHE A 180 -17.88 -19.29 10.75
N GLY A 181 -18.10 -18.21 10.00
CA GLY A 181 -18.66 -18.24 8.64
C GLY A 181 -17.61 -18.52 7.57
N GLY A 182 -18.01 -18.39 6.30
CA GLY A 182 -17.12 -18.60 5.15
C GLY A 182 -15.96 -17.61 5.09
N GLY A 183 -16.17 -16.35 5.48
CA GLY A 183 -15.08 -15.36 5.55
C GLY A 183 -14.00 -15.75 6.57
N THR A 184 -14.40 -16.19 7.77
CA THR A 184 -13.47 -16.68 8.80
C THR A 184 -12.72 -17.91 8.31
N GLU A 185 -13.40 -18.86 7.66
CA GLU A 185 -12.74 -20.05 7.10
C GLU A 185 -11.71 -19.71 6.03
N SER A 186 -12.10 -18.90 5.04
CA SER A 186 -11.16 -18.43 4.01
C SER A 186 -9.95 -17.75 4.64
N ARG A 187 -10.16 -16.90 5.65
CA ARG A 187 -9.05 -16.24 6.35
C ARG A 187 -8.15 -17.23 7.09
N VAL A 188 -8.69 -18.30 7.66
CA VAL A 188 -7.90 -19.35 8.31
C VAL A 188 -7.04 -20.09 7.28
N VAL A 189 -7.59 -20.43 6.12
CA VAL A 189 -6.85 -21.04 5.01
C VAL A 189 -5.67 -20.13 4.59
N GLU A 190 -5.94 -18.85 4.41
CA GLU A 190 -4.92 -17.85 4.06
C GLU A 190 -3.82 -17.72 5.13
N PHE A 191 -4.22 -17.66 6.40
CA PHE A 191 -3.27 -17.67 7.52
C PHE A 191 -2.40 -18.93 7.52
N GLN A 192 -3.02 -20.10 7.28
CA GLN A 192 -2.33 -21.39 7.26
C GLN A 192 -1.31 -21.46 6.13
N HIS A 193 -1.61 -20.94 4.94
CA HIS A 193 -0.64 -20.82 3.85
C HIS A 193 0.56 -19.96 4.26
N CYS A 194 0.31 -18.78 4.84
CA CYS A 194 1.38 -17.91 5.34
C CYS A 194 2.22 -18.53 6.46
N ALA A 195 1.59 -19.32 7.33
CA ALA A 195 2.25 -19.99 8.44
C ALA A 195 2.93 -21.31 8.04
N ASN A 196 2.90 -21.68 6.75
CA ASN A 196 3.38 -22.95 6.21
C ASN A 196 2.77 -24.17 6.92
N LEU A 197 1.45 -24.15 7.07
CA LEU A 197 0.61 -25.22 7.63
C LEU A 197 -0.22 -25.88 6.52
N GLY A 198 -0.78 -27.05 6.81
CA GLY A 198 -1.87 -27.59 5.97
C GLY A 198 -3.06 -26.64 5.99
N ALA A 199 -3.44 -26.11 4.83
CA ALA A 199 -4.48 -25.09 4.69
C ALA A 199 -5.88 -25.71 4.58
N ASP A 200 -6.32 -26.35 5.67
CA ASP A 200 -7.58 -27.10 5.77
C ASP A 200 -8.77 -26.26 6.26
N GLY A 201 -8.55 -24.97 6.59
CA GLY A 201 -9.58 -24.06 7.09
C GLY A 201 -10.00 -24.33 8.54
N VAL A 202 -9.34 -25.27 9.23
CA VAL A 202 -9.62 -25.65 10.61
C VAL A 202 -8.60 -25.00 11.55
N VAL A 203 -9.09 -24.32 12.58
CA VAL A 203 -8.23 -23.80 13.64
C VAL A 203 -7.97 -24.92 14.64
N GLY A 204 -7.01 -25.78 14.32
CA GLY A 204 -6.48 -26.82 15.21
C GLY A 204 -5.32 -26.31 16.08
N PRO A 205 -4.69 -27.17 16.91
CA PRO A 205 -3.62 -26.78 17.83
C PRO A 205 -2.44 -26.06 17.18
N ASN A 206 -2.02 -26.48 15.98
CA ASN A 206 -0.92 -25.86 15.24
C ASN A 206 -1.30 -24.46 14.73
N THR A 207 -2.51 -24.31 14.19
CA THR A 207 -3.06 -23.02 13.75
C THR A 207 -3.16 -22.06 14.93
N TRP A 208 -3.69 -22.50 16.07
CA TRP A 208 -3.74 -21.71 17.30
C TRP A 208 -2.36 -21.23 17.76
N ALA A 209 -1.37 -22.13 17.82
CA ALA A 209 -0.02 -21.79 18.25
C ALA A 209 0.59 -20.70 17.37
N LYS A 210 0.49 -20.83 16.04
CA LYS A 210 0.96 -19.82 15.09
C LYS A 210 0.19 -18.51 15.22
N LEU A 211 -1.14 -18.58 15.34
CA LEU A 211 -2.00 -17.41 15.40
C LEU A 211 -1.74 -16.58 16.66
N VAL A 212 -1.54 -17.25 17.80
CA VAL A 212 -1.11 -16.61 19.06
C VAL A 212 0.26 -15.96 18.91
N ASP A 213 1.26 -16.69 18.38
CA ASP A 213 2.61 -16.14 18.15
C ASP A 213 2.57 -14.89 17.27
N TRP A 214 1.96 -14.99 16.09
CA TRP A 214 1.97 -13.92 15.08
C TRP A 214 1.22 -12.68 15.56
N SER A 215 0.02 -12.86 16.14
CA SER A 215 -0.75 -11.75 16.71
C SER A 215 -0.02 -11.08 17.89
N SER A 216 0.78 -11.83 18.66
CA SER A 216 1.52 -11.30 19.81
C SER A 216 2.77 -10.50 19.45
N ARG A 217 3.41 -10.78 18.30
CA ARG A 217 4.63 -10.08 17.86
C ARG A 217 4.43 -9.12 16.69
N GLY A 218 3.20 -8.99 16.19
CA GLY A 218 2.88 -8.10 15.06
C GLY A 218 3.48 -8.57 13.74
N ALA A 219 3.62 -9.88 13.55
CA ALA A 219 4.06 -10.44 12.28
C ALA A 219 2.94 -10.29 11.23
N TYR A 220 3.33 -9.98 10.00
CA TYR A 220 2.40 -9.86 8.87
C TYR A 220 2.51 -11.09 7.99
N CYS A 221 1.36 -11.64 7.63
CA CYS A 221 1.24 -12.50 6.47
C CYS A 221 1.46 -11.65 5.21
N THR A 222 2.70 -11.63 4.72
CA THR A 222 2.97 -11.28 3.32
C THR A 222 2.63 -12.51 2.49
N PRO A 223 1.79 -12.39 1.46
CA PRO A 223 1.54 -13.47 0.53
C PRO A 223 2.83 -14.17 0.09
N PRO A 224 2.91 -15.51 0.22
CA PRO A 224 4.09 -16.22 -0.25
C PRO A 224 4.25 -15.95 -1.75
N ARG A 225 5.51 -15.70 -2.15
CA ARG A 225 5.87 -15.64 -3.56
C ARG A 225 5.33 -16.90 -4.28
N PRO A 226 4.63 -16.75 -5.41
CA PRO A 226 4.15 -17.88 -6.18
C PRO A 226 5.28 -18.82 -6.59
N ALA A 227 5.12 -20.12 -6.30
CA ALA A 227 6.11 -21.12 -6.65
C ALA A 227 6.22 -21.28 -8.18
N GLY A 228 7.43 -21.55 -8.67
CA GLY A 228 7.68 -21.82 -10.09
C GLY A 228 8.04 -20.60 -10.94
N TYR A 229 8.03 -19.39 -10.37
CA TYR A 229 8.42 -18.17 -11.08
C TYR A 229 9.72 -17.62 -10.50
N PRO A 230 10.87 -17.73 -11.19
CA PRO A 230 12.19 -17.42 -10.63
C PRO A 230 12.54 -15.92 -10.64
N ILE A 231 11.76 -15.09 -11.33
CA ILE A 231 12.05 -13.67 -11.53
C ILE A 231 11.03 -12.82 -10.78
N ASP A 232 11.52 -12.01 -9.83
CA ASP A 232 10.70 -11.11 -9.01
C ASP A 232 10.70 -9.69 -9.57
N GLY A 233 9.58 -9.01 -9.38
CA GLY A 233 9.40 -7.61 -9.66
C GLY A 233 8.51 -6.92 -8.64
N LEU A 234 8.30 -5.63 -8.86
CA LEU A 234 7.38 -4.81 -8.09
C LEU A 234 6.90 -3.64 -8.95
N ASP A 235 5.92 -2.91 -8.47
CA ASP A 235 5.62 -1.56 -8.96
C ASP A 235 5.59 -0.52 -7.85
N THR A 236 5.91 0.72 -8.24
CA THR A 236 5.97 1.86 -7.33
C THR A 236 5.17 3.03 -7.84
N ALA A 237 4.69 3.82 -6.90
CA ALA A 237 4.20 5.17 -7.08
C ALA A 237 4.73 6.04 -5.94
N LYS A 238 4.28 7.30 -5.88
CA LYS A 238 4.52 8.19 -4.74
C LYS A 238 4.21 7.58 -3.36
N TYR A 239 3.36 6.55 -3.29
CA TYR A 239 2.96 5.90 -2.04
C TYR A 239 4.10 5.09 -1.39
N GLN A 240 5.08 4.65 -2.17
CA GLN A 240 6.28 3.96 -1.64
C GLN A 240 7.33 4.93 -1.06
N HIS A 241 7.02 6.23 -1.00
CA HIS A 241 7.86 7.29 -0.40
C HIS A 241 7.15 7.94 0.80
N PRO A 242 6.89 7.19 1.91
CA PRO A 242 6.20 7.74 3.07
C PRO A 242 7.00 8.91 3.65
N ALA A 243 6.33 10.05 3.88
CA ALA A 243 6.97 11.31 4.28
C ALA A 243 8.11 11.77 3.36
N GLY A 244 8.09 11.35 2.09
CA GLY A 244 9.11 11.63 1.09
C GLY A 244 10.41 10.85 1.27
N ALA A 245 10.39 9.74 2.02
CA ALA A 245 11.53 8.85 2.16
C ALA A 245 11.91 8.25 0.80
N PRO A 246 13.20 8.31 0.39
CA PRO A 246 13.63 7.73 -0.88
C PRO A 246 13.62 6.19 -0.83
N ILE A 247 13.41 5.56 -1.98
CA ILE A 247 13.63 4.13 -2.18
C ILE A 247 15.13 3.85 -2.36
N ASP A 248 15.67 2.93 -1.55
CA ASP A 248 17.01 2.37 -1.77
C ASP A 248 16.94 1.27 -2.83
N TRP A 249 17.00 1.69 -4.09
CA TRP A 249 16.95 0.79 -5.25
C TRP A 249 18.09 -0.23 -5.29
N ARG A 250 19.23 0.03 -4.63
CA ARG A 250 20.32 -0.96 -4.54
C ARG A 250 19.97 -2.07 -3.56
N ALA A 251 19.35 -1.73 -2.44
CA ALA A 251 18.83 -2.73 -1.50
C ALA A 251 17.71 -3.58 -2.14
N VAL A 252 16.83 -2.94 -2.93
CA VAL A 252 15.80 -3.64 -3.73
C VAL A 252 16.44 -4.62 -4.71
N ARG A 253 17.44 -4.19 -5.51
CA ARG A 253 18.16 -5.10 -6.41
C ARG A 253 18.79 -6.27 -5.65
N ALA A 254 19.44 -5.97 -4.52
CA ALA A 254 20.15 -6.96 -3.72
C ALA A 254 19.22 -7.97 -3.06
N SER A 255 17.92 -7.67 -2.90
CA SER A 255 16.93 -8.63 -2.42
C SER A 255 16.46 -9.62 -3.48
N GLY A 256 16.95 -9.52 -4.73
CA GLY A 256 16.62 -10.42 -5.83
C GLY A 256 15.59 -9.88 -6.82
N VAL A 257 15.11 -8.64 -6.64
CA VAL A 257 14.19 -8.00 -7.59
C VAL A 257 14.92 -7.69 -8.90
N GLU A 258 14.34 -8.07 -10.03
CA GLU A 258 14.93 -7.95 -11.37
C GLU A 258 14.26 -6.87 -12.22
N PHE A 259 12.99 -6.54 -11.95
CA PHE A 259 12.28 -5.49 -12.65
C PHE A 259 11.42 -4.61 -11.74
N ALA A 260 11.12 -3.39 -12.20
CA ALA A 260 10.19 -2.50 -11.55
C ALA A 260 9.34 -1.74 -12.57
N THR A 261 8.04 -1.61 -12.33
CA THR A 261 7.22 -0.61 -13.04
C THR A 261 7.00 0.61 -12.16
N VAL A 262 7.06 1.81 -12.74
CA VAL A 262 7.06 3.09 -11.99
C VAL A 262 5.93 3.96 -12.51
N LYS A 263 5.07 4.45 -11.62
CA LYS A 263 3.96 5.33 -11.99
C LYS A 263 4.51 6.57 -12.66
N ALA A 264 3.96 6.90 -13.83
CA ALA A 264 4.31 8.12 -14.55
C ALA A 264 3.20 9.15 -14.50
N THR A 265 2.00 8.77 -14.92
CA THR A 265 0.87 9.70 -14.98
C THR A 265 -0.43 9.02 -14.58
N ARG A 266 -1.41 9.82 -14.15
CA ARG A 266 -2.79 9.41 -13.94
C ARG A 266 -3.71 10.41 -14.61
N GLY A 267 -4.61 9.93 -15.46
CA GLY A 267 -5.56 10.81 -16.14
C GLY A 267 -4.89 11.92 -16.93
N MET A 268 -5.58 13.06 -17.02
CA MET A 268 -5.10 14.24 -17.75
C MET A 268 -4.24 15.20 -16.91
N ASN A 269 -4.14 15.01 -15.59
CA ASN A 269 -3.71 16.08 -14.68
C ASN A 269 -2.60 15.68 -13.71
N VAL A 270 -2.32 14.39 -13.54
CA VAL A 270 -1.34 13.93 -12.55
C VAL A 270 -0.09 13.42 -13.27
N THR A 271 1.06 13.87 -12.78
CA THR A 271 2.37 13.26 -13.00
C THR A 271 2.86 12.81 -11.64
N ASP A 272 3.39 11.60 -11.53
CA ASP A 272 3.92 11.11 -10.25
C ASP A 272 5.17 11.90 -9.87
N ASP A 273 5.23 12.35 -8.61
CA ASP A 273 6.31 13.19 -8.09
C ASP A 273 7.67 12.48 -8.12
N TYR A 274 7.67 11.14 -8.09
CA TYR A 274 8.88 10.31 -8.04
C TYR A 274 9.24 9.67 -9.36
N LEU A 275 8.43 9.86 -10.42
CA LEU A 275 8.65 9.28 -11.75
C LEU A 275 10.11 9.34 -12.21
N THR A 276 10.71 10.54 -12.17
CA THR A 276 12.09 10.73 -12.67
C THR A 276 13.10 10.05 -11.75
N ALA A 277 12.98 10.26 -10.44
CA ALA A 277 13.93 9.74 -9.46
C ALA A 277 13.92 8.20 -9.44
N ASP A 278 12.74 7.59 -9.46
CA ASP A 278 12.59 6.14 -9.38
C ASP A 278 12.97 5.43 -10.67
N LEU A 279 12.56 5.93 -11.84
CA LEU A 279 12.99 5.34 -13.12
C LEU A 279 14.51 5.38 -13.29
N GLN A 280 15.16 6.46 -12.84
CA GLN A 280 16.61 6.59 -12.92
C GLN A 280 17.30 5.74 -11.83
N GLY A 281 16.77 5.74 -10.61
CA GLY A 281 17.30 5.00 -9.46
C GLY A 281 17.25 3.49 -9.67
N ALA A 282 16.08 2.95 -10.03
CA ALA A 282 15.88 1.54 -10.31
C ALA A 282 16.78 1.06 -11.46
N ARG A 283 16.87 1.84 -12.54
CA ARG A 283 17.76 1.55 -13.66
C ARG A 283 19.23 1.57 -13.25
N ALA A 284 19.66 2.57 -12.48
CA ALA A 284 21.04 2.68 -12.02
C ALA A 284 21.42 1.53 -11.06
N ALA A 285 20.45 0.96 -10.35
CA ALA A 285 20.61 -0.25 -9.56
C ALA A 285 20.61 -1.54 -10.41
N GLY A 286 20.32 -1.46 -11.72
CA GLY A 286 20.37 -2.59 -12.65
C GLY A 286 19.03 -3.29 -12.88
N LEU A 287 17.91 -2.75 -12.39
CA LEU A 287 16.58 -3.30 -12.67
C LEU A 287 16.17 -2.99 -14.11
N ALA A 288 15.40 -3.90 -14.72
CA ALA A 288 14.63 -3.60 -15.93
C ALA A 288 13.42 -2.73 -15.53
N VAL A 289 13.13 -1.66 -16.27
CA VAL A 289 12.15 -0.65 -15.83
C VAL A 289 11.13 -0.27 -16.90
N ALA A 290 9.87 -0.09 -16.48
CA ALA A 290 8.79 0.44 -17.31
C ALA A 290 8.07 1.60 -16.59
N PRO A 291 7.79 2.73 -17.26
CA PRO A 291 6.80 3.68 -16.78
C PRO A 291 5.37 3.15 -17.01
N TYR A 292 4.46 3.41 -16.08
CA TYR A 292 3.04 3.08 -16.26
C TYR A 292 2.12 4.30 -16.20
N HIS A 293 0.98 4.20 -16.88
CA HIS A 293 -0.08 5.20 -16.88
C HIS A 293 -1.37 4.64 -16.31
N PHE A 294 -1.85 5.22 -15.20
CA PHE A 294 -3.16 4.91 -14.65
C PHE A 294 -4.24 5.62 -15.47
N TYR A 295 -5.02 4.86 -16.22
CA TYR A 295 -6.10 5.41 -17.03
C TYR A 295 -7.28 5.85 -16.18
N THR A 296 -7.83 7.04 -16.44
CA THR A 296 -9.08 7.49 -15.81
C THR A 296 -10.15 7.76 -16.84
N GLY A 297 -11.22 6.96 -16.84
CA GLY A 297 -12.39 7.14 -17.71
C GLY A 297 -13.39 8.17 -17.17
N THR A 298 -12.95 9.41 -16.89
CA THR A 298 -13.81 10.46 -16.27
C THR A 298 -14.58 11.31 -17.28
N VAL A 299 -14.11 11.39 -18.52
CA VAL A 299 -14.82 12.04 -19.65
C VAL A 299 -14.62 11.18 -20.92
N PRO A 300 -15.54 11.25 -21.91
CA PRO A 300 -15.44 10.44 -23.13
C PRO A 300 -14.18 10.74 -23.96
N ASP A 301 -13.74 9.77 -24.75
CA ASP A 301 -12.76 9.93 -25.83
C ASP A 301 -11.39 10.50 -25.38
N THR A 302 -10.91 10.10 -24.20
CA THR A 302 -9.67 10.63 -23.62
C THR A 302 -8.44 9.76 -23.83
N GLY A 303 -8.58 8.55 -24.40
CA GLY A 303 -7.46 7.63 -24.59
C GLY A 303 -6.24 8.26 -25.27
N GLY A 304 -6.46 8.92 -26.42
CA GLY A 304 -5.38 9.58 -27.16
C GLY A 304 -4.75 10.77 -26.40
N ALA A 305 -5.56 11.57 -25.71
CA ALA A 305 -5.08 12.74 -24.97
C ALA A 305 -4.27 12.33 -23.72
N GLN A 306 -4.70 11.27 -23.03
CA GLN A 306 -3.96 10.69 -21.91
C GLN A 306 -2.64 10.05 -22.38
N ALA A 307 -2.61 9.43 -23.56
CA ALA A 307 -1.38 8.93 -24.17
C ALA A 307 -0.40 10.06 -24.46
N ASP A 308 -0.85 11.17 -25.06
CA ASP A 308 0.02 12.33 -25.33
C ASP A 308 0.66 12.87 -24.05
N ARG A 309 -0.11 12.98 -22.97
CA ARG A 309 0.41 13.40 -21.67
C ARG A 309 1.43 12.42 -21.11
N PHE A 310 1.13 11.13 -21.15
CA PHE A 310 2.05 10.07 -20.70
C PHE A 310 3.37 10.12 -21.49
N ILE A 311 3.30 10.16 -22.82
CA ILE A 311 4.47 10.25 -23.71
C ILE A 311 5.33 11.46 -23.35
N ALA A 312 4.72 12.64 -23.17
CA ALA A 312 5.44 13.86 -22.82
C ALA A 312 6.16 13.74 -21.47
N ALA A 313 5.45 13.28 -20.42
CA ALA A 313 6.02 13.12 -19.08
C ALA A 313 7.17 12.09 -19.07
N VAL A 314 6.98 10.96 -19.74
CA VAL A 314 7.97 9.88 -19.78
C VAL A 314 9.21 10.28 -20.58
N ARG A 315 9.05 10.93 -21.75
CA ARG A 315 10.21 11.40 -22.54
C ARG A 315 11.05 12.43 -21.78
N ALA A 316 10.44 13.26 -20.94
CA ALA A 316 11.17 14.22 -20.10
C ALA A 316 12.14 13.55 -19.11
N THR A 317 11.93 12.28 -18.76
CA THR A 317 12.86 11.50 -17.90
C THR A 317 14.08 10.94 -18.65
N GLY A 318 14.08 11.02 -19.99
CA GLY A 318 15.05 10.34 -20.86
C GLY A 318 14.76 8.86 -21.09
N TYR A 319 13.56 8.39 -20.76
CA TYR A 319 13.09 7.05 -21.12
C TYR A 319 12.77 6.99 -22.62
N THR A 320 13.27 5.96 -23.32
CA THR A 320 13.11 5.83 -24.79
C THR A 320 12.32 4.60 -25.21
N GLY A 321 12.16 3.60 -24.33
CA GLY A 321 11.57 2.31 -24.67
C GLY A 321 12.53 1.38 -25.44
N GLN A 322 13.68 1.89 -25.86
CA GLN A 322 14.61 1.21 -26.77
C GLN A 322 15.99 0.99 -26.15
N ARG A 323 16.29 1.63 -25.01
CA ARG A 323 17.55 1.44 -24.30
C ARG A 323 17.57 0.06 -23.62
N ALA A 324 18.75 -0.53 -23.48
CA ALA A 324 18.93 -1.72 -22.65
C ALA A 324 18.43 -1.48 -21.22
N GLY A 325 17.60 -2.39 -20.73
CA GLY A 325 16.86 -2.27 -19.48
C GLY A 325 15.52 -1.52 -19.58
N ASP A 326 15.09 -1.02 -20.75
CA ASP A 326 13.73 -0.50 -20.93
C ASP A 326 12.76 -1.65 -21.25
N LEU A 327 11.87 -1.95 -20.30
CA LEU A 327 10.67 -2.76 -20.52
C LEU A 327 9.61 -1.90 -21.21
N PRO A 328 8.68 -2.46 -22.02
CA PRO A 328 7.62 -1.68 -22.67
C PRO A 328 6.79 -0.84 -21.68
N PRO A 329 6.31 0.36 -22.08
CA PRO A 329 5.39 1.15 -21.27
C PRO A 329 4.13 0.36 -20.90
N VAL A 330 3.63 0.57 -19.69
CA VAL A 330 2.46 -0.16 -19.15
C VAL A 330 1.22 0.73 -19.15
N PHE A 331 0.12 0.23 -19.70
CA PHE A 331 -1.21 0.81 -19.61
C PHE A 331 -1.96 0.18 -18.45
N ASP A 332 -2.12 0.92 -17.36
CA ASP A 332 -2.88 0.49 -16.19
C ASP A 332 -4.36 0.79 -16.43
N LEU A 333 -5.11 -0.28 -16.70
CA LEU A 333 -6.50 -0.28 -17.10
C LEU A 333 -7.31 -1.12 -16.11
N GLU A 334 -7.93 -0.42 -15.16
CA GLU A 334 -8.68 -1.05 -14.08
C GLU A 334 -9.95 -0.29 -13.69
N ARG A 335 -10.61 -0.76 -12.62
CA ARG A 335 -11.83 -0.17 -12.06
C ARG A 335 -11.56 1.23 -11.53
N MET A 336 -12.64 1.95 -11.21
CA MET A 336 -12.51 3.28 -10.61
C MET A 336 -11.75 3.21 -9.27
N ASP A 337 -10.69 4.01 -9.14
CA ASP A 337 -9.94 4.25 -7.90
C ASP A 337 -10.67 5.28 -7.02
N ASP A 338 -11.91 4.95 -6.67
CA ASP A 338 -12.77 5.68 -5.73
C ASP A 338 -13.31 4.77 -4.60
N GLY A 339 -12.78 3.53 -4.53
CA GLY A 339 -13.19 2.52 -3.58
C GLY A 339 -14.57 1.90 -3.84
N SER A 340 -15.28 2.32 -4.90
CA SER A 340 -16.62 1.79 -5.19
C SER A 340 -16.60 0.41 -5.84
N GLY A 341 -15.48 0.02 -6.44
CA GLY A 341 -15.38 -1.19 -7.26
C GLY A 341 -16.19 -1.12 -8.55
N ASN A 342 -16.69 0.07 -8.92
CA ASN A 342 -17.50 0.23 -10.12
C ASN A 342 -16.65 0.23 -11.39
N CYS A 343 -17.31 -0.16 -12.48
CA CYS A 343 -16.78 0.07 -13.81
C CYS A 343 -16.72 1.58 -14.10
N PRO A 344 -15.65 2.07 -14.75
CA PRO A 344 -15.57 3.44 -15.24
C PRO A 344 -16.76 3.80 -16.12
N THR A 345 -17.25 5.05 -16.01
CA THR A 345 -18.36 5.55 -16.83
C THR A 345 -17.95 5.75 -18.30
N TYR A 346 -16.69 6.10 -18.53
CA TYR A 346 -16.04 6.15 -19.85
C TYR A 346 -14.82 5.23 -19.86
N GLY A 347 -14.03 5.19 -20.94
CA GLY A 347 -12.92 4.23 -21.03
C GLY A 347 -13.33 2.96 -21.73
N THR A 348 -13.87 3.13 -22.93
CA THR A 348 -14.26 2.02 -23.78
C THR A 348 -13.04 1.23 -24.28
N VAL A 349 -13.29 0.10 -24.93
CA VAL A 349 -12.25 -0.62 -25.68
C VAL A 349 -11.57 0.29 -26.70
N ASP A 350 -12.31 1.19 -27.34
CA ASP A 350 -11.79 2.12 -28.34
C ASP A 350 -10.89 3.20 -27.71
N ASP A 351 -11.25 3.71 -26.52
CA ASP A 351 -10.39 4.62 -25.74
C ASP A 351 -9.05 3.96 -25.39
N ALA A 352 -9.11 2.74 -24.84
CA ALA A 352 -7.93 1.97 -24.48
C ALA A 352 -7.06 1.73 -25.73
N LYS A 353 -7.66 1.35 -26.85
CA LYS A 353 -6.96 1.17 -28.13
C LYS A 353 -6.32 2.46 -28.63
N ALA A 354 -6.99 3.60 -28.52
CA ALA A 354 -6.43 4.90 -28.89
C ALA A 354 -5.19 5.24 -28.06
N TRP A 355 -5.19 4.92 -26.75
CA TRP A 355 -4.01 5.09 -25.92
C TRP A 355 -2.88 4.16 -26.36
N LEU A 356 -3.17 2.86 -26.48
CA LEU A 356 -2.20 1.81 -26.80
C LEU A 356 -1.51 2.05 -28.14
N ASP A 357 -2.28 2.38 -29.18
CA ASP A 357 -1.74 2.57 -30.53
C ASP A 357 -0.85 3.81 -30.61
N ARG A 358 -1.18 4.86 -29.84
CA ARG A 358 -0.40 6.10 -29.79
C ARG A 358 0.91 5.93 -29.01
N VAL A 359 0.89 5.18 -27.91
CA VAL A 359 2.10 4.86 -27.12
C VAL A 359 3.00 3.89 -27.89
N GLU A 360 2.44 2.88 -28.57
CA GLU A 360 3.20 2.00 -29.45
C GLU A 360 3.93 2.78 -30.53
N ALA A 361 3.23 3.69 -31.21
CA ALA A 361 3.83 4.56 -32.23
C ALA A 361 4.93 5.47 -31.67
N ALA A 362 4.78 5.95 -30.43
CA ALA A 362 5.72 6.90 -29.83
C ALA A 362 7.02 6.27 -29.31
N PHE A 363 6.97 5.00 -28.87
CA PHE A 363 8.13 4.30 -28.29
C PHE A 363 8.64 3.14 -29.16
N GLY A 364 7.90 2.73 -30.20
CA GLY A 364 8.27 1.61 -31.07
C GLY A 364 8.28 0.26 -30.34
N ARG A 365 7.50 0.15 -29.26
CA ARG A 365 7.34 -1.05 -28.43
C ARG A 365 5.86 -1.30 -28.24
N THR A 366 5.41 -2.54 -28.42
CA THR A 366 4.05 -2.95 -28.05
C THR A 366 3.86 -2.75 -26.54
N PRO A 367 2.97 -1.84 -26.09
CA PRO A 367 2.77 -1.58 -24.68
C PRO A 367 2.24 -2.82 -23.96
N MET A 368 2.53 -2.93 -22.67
CA MET A 368 1.94 -3.94 -21.80
C MET A 368 0.63 -3.39 -21.22
N ILE A 369 -0.35 -4.25 -20.97
CA ILE A 369 -1.59 -3.86 -20.27
C ILE A 369 -1.55 -4.45 -18.87
N TYR A 370 -1.59 -3.59 -17.85
CA TYR A 370 -1.91 -4.00 -16.50
C TYR A 370 -3.44 -4.02 -16.32
N THR A 371 -3.99 -5.11 -15.79
CA THR A 371 -5.43 -5.22 -15.53
C THR A 371 -5.78 -6.42 -14.64
N GLN A 372 -7.03 -6.45 -14.17
CA GLN A 372 -7.66 -7.64 -13.59
C GLN A 372 -8.55 -8.32 -14.64
N LYS A 373 -8.54 -9.66 -14.72
CA LYS A 373 -9.44 -10.38 -15.66
C LYS A 373 -10.91 -10.00 -15.42
N SER A 374 -11.32 -9.91 -14.16
CA SER A 374 -12.69 -9.54 -13.77
C SER A 374 -13.09 -8.16 -14.27
N PHE A 375 -12.15 -7.21 -14.36
CA PHE A 375 -12.42 -5.90 -14.95
C PHE A 375 -12.72 -6.02 -16.44
N LEU A 376 -11.92 -6.77 -17.20
CA LEU A 376 -12.17 -6.96 -18.64
C LEU A 376 -13.50 -7.67 -18.90
N ASP A 377 -13.82 -8.68 -18.08
CA ASP A 377 -15.06 -9.43 -18.20
C ASP A 377 -16.27 -8.52 -17.92
N ASP A 378 -16.27 -7.84 -16.76
CA ASP A 378 -17.43 -7.12 -16.25
C ASP A 378 -17.61 -5.73 -16.90
N CYS A 379 -16.50 -5.03 -17.15
CA CYS A 379 -16.54 -3.63 -17.56
C CYS A 379 -16.33 -3.44 -19.06
N LEU A 380 -15.63 -4.36 -19.73
CA LEU A 380 -15.30 -4.26 -21.15
C LEU A 380 -15.89 -5.41 -21.99
N GLY A 381 -16.90 -6.09 -21.45
CA GLY A 381 -17.70 -7.08 -22.19
C GLY A 381 -16.90 -8.30 -22.63
N SER A 382 -15.90 -8.73 -21.85
CA SER A 382 -15.04 -9.88 -22.17
C SER A 382 -14.34 -9.75 -23.55
N THR A 383 -13.96 -8.53 -23.90
CA THR A 383 -13.33 -8.18 -25.18
C THR A 383 -12.10 -9.03 -25.48
N THR A 384 -11.90 -9.35 -26.77
CA THR A 384 -10.67 -9.98 -27.29
C THR A 384 -9.71 -8.97 -27.92
N ALA A 385 -10.05 -7.67 -27.93
CA ALA A 385 -9.27 -6.62 -28.58
C ALA A 385 -7.85 -6.49 -28.01
N PHE A 386 -7.62 -6.99 -26.80
CA PHE A 386 -6.34 -6.90 -26.11
C PHE A 386 -5.45 -8.15 -26.23
N ALA A 387 -5.91 -9.19 -26.95
CA ALA A 387 -5.25 -10.50 -27.02
C ALA A 387 -3.79 -10.48 -27.53
N ARG A 388 -3.39 -9.44 -28.28
CA ARG A 388 -2.00 -9.31 -28.79
C ARG A 388 -1.01 -8.68 -27.82
N TYR A 389 -1.49 -7.98 -26.80
CA TYR A 389 -0.62 -7.21 -25.91
C TYR A 389 -0.09 -8.10 -24.79
N PRO A 390 1.18 -7.91 -24.35
CA PRO A 390 1.65 -8.49 -23.10
C PRO A 390 0.76 -8.04 -21.94
N LEU A 391 0.51 -8.94 -20.99
CA LEU A 391 -0.36 -8.67 -19.84
C LEU A 391 0.44 -8.69 -18.53
N GLN A 392 0.26 -7.66 -17.70
CA GLN A 392 0.54 -7.70 -16.27
C GLN A 392 -0.81 -7.93 -15.56
N LEU A 393 -1.06 -9.16 -15.12
CA LEU A 393 -2.35 -9.51 -14.51
C LEU A 393 -2.28 -9.33 -13.00
N ALA A 394 -3.24 -8.62 -12.43
CA ALA A 394 -3.45 -8.57 -10.99
C ALA A 394 -4.44 -9.67 -10.56
N ASP A 395 -4.00 -10.55 -9.66
CA ASP A 395 -4.85 -11.53 -8.99
C ASP A 395 -4.22 -11.96 -7.67
N TYR A 396 -4.84 -11.60 -6.56
CA TYR A 396 -4.23 -11.75 -5.24
C TYR A 396 -4.65 -13.02 -4.50
N ARG A 397 -5.44 -13.88 -5.15
CA ARG A 397 -5.89 -15.13 -4.54
C ARG A 397 -4.69 -16.03 -4.30
N GLN A 398 -4.49 -16.51 -3.07
CA GLN A 398 -3.40 -17.44 -2.78
C GLN A 398 -3.71 -18.89 -3.19
N SER A 399 -4.98 -19.17 -3.51
CA SER A 399 -5.43 -20.49 -3.98
C SER A 399 -5.07 -20.79 -5.43
N ILE A 400 -4.53 -19.81 -6.18
CA ILE A 400 -4.13 -19.99 -7.57
C ILE A 400 -2.61 -20.12 -7.70
N THR A 401 -2.16 -20.94 -8.64
CA THR A 401 -0.75 -21.05 -9.02
C THR A 401 -0.40 -20.24 -10.26
N GLN A 402 -1.40 -19.69 -10.93
CA GLN A 402 -1.28 -18.79 -12.08
C GLN A 402 -2.58 -17.97 -12.23
N PRO A 403 -2.51 -16.72 -12.71
CA PRO A 403 -3.70 -15.90 -12.94
C PRO A 403 -4.52 -16.45 -14.12
N PRO A 404 -5.86 -16.36 -14.06
CA PRO A 404 -6.71 -16.75 -15.18
C PRO A 404 -6.51 -15.78 -16.36
N LEU A 405 -6.43 -16.32 -17.57
CA LEU A 405 -6.22 -15.52 -18.78
C LEU A 405 -7.52 -14.82 -19.23
N PRO A 406 -7.45 -13.54 -19.62
CA PRO A 406 -8.53 -12.87 -20.33
C PRO A 406 -8.87 -13.53 -21.68
N ASN A 407 -10.08 -13.27 -22.17
CA ASN A 407 -10.55 -13.86 -23.42
C ASN A 407 -9.61 -13.55 -24.61
N GLY A 408 -9.35 -14.56 -25.45
CA GLY A 408 -8.43 -14.46 -26.59
C GLY A 408 -6.93 -14.44 -26.24
N SER A 409 -6.56 -14.24 -24.98
CA SER A 409 -5.15 -14.24 -24.56
C SER A 409 -4.65 -15.67 -24.35
N THR A 410 -3.44 -15.96 -24.81
CA THR A 410 -2.82 -17.29 -24.68
C THR A 410 -1.76 -17.35 -23.60
N THR A 411 -1.30 -16.20 -23.09
CA THR A 411 -0.29 -16.08 -22.05
C THR A 411 -0.41 -14.74 -21.33
N TRP A 412 0.36 -14.59 -20.25
CA TRP A 412 0.59 -13.36 -19.51
C TRP A 412 2.11 -13.17 -19.32
N ALA A 413 2.55 -11.93 -19.13
CA ALA A 413 3.97 -11.59 -18.97
C ALA A 413 4.35 -11.44 -17.51
N MET A 414 3.55 -10.71 -16.74
CA MET A 414 3.77 -10.44 -15.32
C MET A 414 2.49 -10.75 -14.52
N TRP A 415 2.66 -11.17 -13.27
CA TRP A 415 1.57 -11.42 -12.34
C TRP A 415 1.83 -10.67 -11.05
N GLN A 416 1.04 -9.64 -10.81
CA GLN A 416 0.97 -8.94 -9.56
C GLN A 416 0.13 -9.78 -8.59
N TYR A 417 0.80 -10.46 -7.66
CA TYR A 417 0.18 -11.46 -6.79
C TYR A 417 -0.12 -10.92 -5.39
N THR A 418 0.39 -9.73 -5.08
CA THR A 418 0.10 -9.00 -3.84
C THR A 418 0.42 -7.53 -4.00
N ASP A 419 -0.26 -6.71 -3.20
CA ASP A 419 -0.07 -5.28 -2.95
C ASP A 419 0.64 -4.97 -1.62
N ALA A 420 1.00 -6.00 -0.85
CA ALA A 420 1.42 -5.89 0.54
C ALA A 420 2.82 -6.46 0.80
N ALA A 421 3.64 -6.61 -0.23
CA ALA A 421 5.01 -7.09 -0.08
C ALA A 421 5.89 -6.05 0.61
N ILE A 422 6.84 -6.54 1.41
CA ILE A 422 7.84 -5.72 2.10
C ILE A 422 9.20 -6.02 1.49
N PHE A 423 9.77 -5.04 0.79
CA PHE A 423 11.09 -5.16 0.19
C PHE A 423 12.15 -4.43 1.01
N PRO A 424 13.35 -5.01 1.19
CA PRO A 424 14.51 -4.24 1.63
C PRO A 424 14.70 -3.00 0.75
N GLY A 425 14.79 -1.83 1.39
CA GLY A 425 14.95 -0.54 0.70
C GLY A 425 13.66 0.25 0.46
N ILE A 426 12.49 -0.30 0.76
CA ILE A 426 11.20 0.40 0.70
C ILE A 426 10.61 0.47 2.12
N GLN A 427 10.20 1.68 2.54
CA GLN A 427 9.69 1.92 3.90
C GLN A 427 8.16 1.80 4.00
N ALA A 428 7.51 1.34 2.95
CA ALA A 428 6.07 1.11 2.85
C ALA A 428 5.82 -0.22 2.12
N PRO A 429 4.64 -0.84 2.31
CA PRO A 429 4.22 -1.93 1.45
C PRO A 429 4.27 -1.53 -0.03
N ALA A 430 4.67 -2.47 -0.86
CA ALA A 430 4.64 -2.36 -2.31
C ALA A 430 3.96 -3.59 -2.89
N THR A 431 3.59 -3.51 -4.15
CA THR A 431 3.17 -4.68 -4.88
C THR A 431 4.35 -5.62 -5.09
N ALA A 432 4.07 -6.91 -5.23
CA ALA A 432 5.05 -7.84 -5.76
C ALA A 432 4.50 -8.53 -7.01
N ASP A 433 5.38 -8.60 -7.99
CA ASP A 433 5.14 -9.23 -9.26
C ASP A 433 6.06 -10.44 -9.43
N VAL A 434 5.59 -11.43 -10.17
CA VAL A 434 6.45 -12.45 -10.75
C VAL A 434 6.39 -12.37 -12.27
N PHE A 435 7.49 -12.72 -12.94
CA PHE A 435 7.54 -12.76 -14.40
C PHE A 435 7.40 -14.20 -14.93
N ASN A 436 6.57 -14.37 -15.96
CA ASN A 436 6.30 -15.65 -16.61
C ASN A 436 7.39 -15.99 -17.65
N GLY A 437 8.55 -16.38 -17.16
CA GLY A 437 9.65 -16.79 -18.02
C GLY A 437 10.99 -16.88 -17.31
N THR A 438 12.04 -17.11 -18.10
CA THR A 438 13.42 -17.14 -17.63
C THR A 438 14.02 -15.73 -17.59
N GLN A 439 15.20 -15.58 -16.98
CA GLN A 439 15.96 -14.33 -17.05
C GLN A 439 16.21 -13.89 -18.50
N ALA A 440 16.50 -14.84 -19.41
CA ALA A 440 16.72 -14.53 -20.82
C ALA A 440 15.46 -14.02 -21.54
N ASP A 441 14.28 -14.44 -21.09
CA ASP A 441 13.00 -13.90 -21.58
C ASP A 441 12.79 -12.47 -21.09
N LEU A 442 13.07 -12.18 -19.82
CA LEU A 442 13.01 -10.82 -19.27
C LEU A 442 14.03 -9.90 -19.97
N ASP A 443 15.26 -10.37 -20.16
CA ASP A 443 16.32 -9.61 -20.82
C ASP A 443 15.93 -9.26 -22.26
N ARG A 444 15.36 -10.20 -23.02
CA ARG A 444 14.78 -9.91 -24.34
C ARG A 444 13.68 -8.85 -24.27
N LEU A 445 12.76 -8.97 -23.31
CA LEU A 445 11.71 -7.97 -23.11
C LEU A 445 12.29 -6.59 -22.73
N ALA A 446 13.44 -6.54 -22.08
CA ALA A 446 14.11 -5.33 -21.65
C ALA A 446 15.19 -4.81 -22.63
N ASN A 447 15.33 -5.38 -23.83
CA ASN A 447 16.41 -5.08 -24.78
C ASN A 447 17.84 -5.28 -24.20
N ARG A 448 18.05 -6.30 -23.37
CA ARG A 448 19.35 -6.64 -22.78
C ARG A 448 20.05 -7.75 -23.53
#